data_AF-A0A429M555-F1
#
_entry.id   AF-A0A429M555-F1
#
_cell.length_a   1.000
_cell.length_b   1.000
_cell.length_c   1.000
_cell.angle_alpha   90.00
_cell.angle_beta   90.00
_cell.angle_gamma   90.00
#
_symmetry.space_group_name_H-M   'P 1'
#
loop_
_entity.id
_entity.type
_entity.pdbx_description
1 polymer ?
#
loop_
_entity_poly.entity_id
_entity_poly.type
_entity_poly.pdbx_seq_one_letter_code
_entity_poly.pdbx_strand_id
1 'polypeptide(L)'
;NKESQSDSFSLSNMVPQAPKNNQEVWRKLEEATRAIVTKQKQDVYVVTGPVFEGKRLKTIGQGVIVPTAVYKAVYMPKTGAIGAYYAPNNNSQQVKVVSVCYIEEKLGINLFPQLTEQQKRNVYRLPLTASQVKPNQKLDYLHWD
;
A
#
# COMPACT_ATOMS: atom_id res chain seq x y z
N ASN A 1 18.85 11.88 7.67
CA ASN A 1 18.05 13.13 7.58
C ASN A 1 17.10 13.24 8.75
N LYS A 2 17.30 14.22 9.63
CA LYS A 2 16.43 14.48 10.80
C LYS A 2 15.12 15.19 10.40
N GLU A 3 15.18 16.08 9.41
CA GLU A 3 14.01 16.81 8.90
C GLU A 3 12.99 15.88 8.25
N SER A 4 13.40 15.02 7.31
CA SER A 4 12.51 14.03 6.69
C SER A 4 11.89 13.05 7.70
N GLN A 5 12.61 12.75 8.78
CA GLN A 5 12.07 11.94 9.88
C GLN A 5 11.00 12.73 10.66
N SER A 6 11.25 14.00 10.95
CA SER A 6 10.27 14.89 11.59
C SER A 6 9.00 15.04 10.74
N ASP A 7 9.13 15.24 9.43
CA ASP A 7 7.99 15.36 8.51
C ASP A 7 7.14 14.09 8.50
N SER A 8 7.77 12.92 8.59
CA SER A 8 7.04 11.64 8.68
C SER A 8 6.21 11.49 9.96
N PHE A 9 6.55 12.22 11.03
CA PHE A 9 5.80 12.27 12.28
C PHE A 9 4.76 13.40 12.32
N SER A 10 4.64 14.21 11.27
CA SER A 10 3.56 15.19 11.18
C SER A 10 2.20 14.49 11.22
N LEU A 11 1.22 15.09 11.90
CA LEU A 11 -0.15 14.58 11.91
C LEU A 11 -0.80 14.57 10.52
N SER A 12 -0.30 15.39 9.59
CA SER A 12 -0.70 15.34 8.18
C SER A 12 -0.34 14.01 7.50
N ASN A 13 0.58 13.24 8.10
CA ASN A 13 1.01 11.91 7.65
C ASN A 13 0.50 10.78 8.58
N MET A 14 -0.48 11.06 9.45
CA MET A 14 -1.07 10.06 10.34
C MET A 14 -2.56 9.86 10.05
N VAL A 15 -3.01 8.61 10.20
CA VAL A 15 -4.43 8.25 10.23
C VAL A 15 -4.70 7.37 11.45
N PRO A 16 -5.91 7.41 12.05
CA PRO A 16 -6.24 6.49 13.12
C PRO A 16 -6.20 5.04 12.62
N GLN A 17 -5.23 4.25 13.09
CA GLN A 17 -5.07 2.85 12.70
C GLN A 17 -5.29 1.89 13.86
N ALA A 18 -5.89 0.74 13.59
CA ALA A 18 -6.01 -0.33 14.56
C ALA A 18 -4.62 -0.84 14.98
N PRO A 19 -4.34 -1.08 16.30
CA PRO A 19 -3.01 -1.40 16.77
C PRO A 19 -2.35 -2.60 16.08
N LYS A 20 -3.10 -3.70 15.88
CA LYS A 20 -2.55 -4.88 15.19
C LYS A 20 -2.31 -4.65 13.71
N ASN A 21 -3.09 -3.77 13.08
CA ASN A 21 -2.87 -3.41 11.68
C ASN A 21 -1.54 -2.65 11.55
N ASN A 22 -1.30 -1.65 12.39
CA ASN A 22 -0.07 -0.84 12.35
C ASN A 22 1.18 -1.64 12.77
N GLN A 23 1.14 -2.30 13.92
CA GLN A 23 2.32 -2.93 14.53
C GLN A 23 2.77 -4.22 13.84
N GLU A 24 1.85 -4.92 13.17
CA GLU A 24 2.14 -6.21 12.56
C GLU A 24 2.02 -6.17 11.04
N VAL A 25 0.81 -6.00 10.52
CA VAL A 25 0.54 -6.08 9.09
C VAL A 25 1.29 -5.00 8.33
N TRP A 26 1.04 -3.74 8.67
CA TRP A 26 1.57 -2.60 7.95
C TRP A 26 3.09 -2.55 8.00
N ARG A 27 3.66 -2.79 9.19
CA ARG A 27 5.10 -2.95 9.39
C ARG A 27 5.70 -4.02 8.47
N LYS A 28 5.10 -5.23 8.40
CA LYS A 28 5.60 -6.31 7.53
C LYS A 28 5.56 -5.91 6.05
N LEU A 29 4.52 -5.21 5.61
CA LEU A 29 4.40 -4.71 4.24
C LEU A 29 5.43 -3.61 3.93
N GLU A 30 5.69 -2.70 4.88
CA GLU A 30 6.76 -1.70 4.76
C GLU A 30 8.15 -2.34 4.65
N GLU A 31 8.42 -3.35 5.47
CA GLU A 31 9.65 -4.13 5.42
C GLU A 31 9.78 -4.89 4.09
N ALA A 32 8.69 -5.47 3.57
CA ALA A 32 8.68 -6.15 2.28
C ALA A 32 8.99 -5.20 1.13
N THR A 33 8.32 -4.05 1.05
CA THR A 33 8.60 -3.02 0.04
C THR A 33 10.04 -2.53 0.13
N ARG A 34 10.56 -2.29 1.34
CA ARG A 34 11.96 -1.89 1.56
C ARG A 34 12.93 -2.97 1.11
N ALA A 35 12.61 -4.24 1.35
CA ALA A 35 13.43 -5.36 0.93
C ALA A 35 13.51 -5.49 -0.60
N ILE A 36 12.45 -5.13 -1.35
CA ILE A 36 12.51 -5.08 -2.82
C ILE A 36 13.60 -4.08 -3.25
N VAL A 37 13.58 -2.87 -2.70
CA VAL A 37 14.58 -1.82 -3.02
C VAL A 37 15.99 -2.30 -2.67
N THR A 38 16.21 -2.80 -1.45
CA THR A 38 17.55 -3.12 -0.97
C THR A 38 18.12 -4.42 -1.55
N LYS A 39 17.30 -5.47 -1.70
CA LYS A 39 17.77 -6.79 -2.16
C LYS A 39 17.75 -6.93 -3.68
N GLN A 40 16.78 -6.32 -4.36
CA GLN A 40 16.63 -6.43 -5.82
C GLN A 40 17.20 -5.22 -6.57
N LYS A 41 17.61 -4.16 -5.86
CA LYS A 41 18.16 -2.92 -6.44
C LYS A 41 17.22 -2.36 -7.53
N GLN A 42 15.92 -2.34 -7.20
CA GLN A 42 14.88 -1.76 -8.06
C GLN A 42 14.36 -0.48 -7.44
N ASP A 43 14.11 0.52 -8.29
CA ASP A 43 13.37 1.70 -7.90
C ASP A 43 11.90 1.33 -7.68
N VAL A 44 11.32 1.87 -6.61
CA VAL A 44 9.95 1.61 -6.22
C VAL A 44 9.24 2.92 -5.95
N TYR A 45 8.16 3.16 -6.68
CA TYR A 45 7.26 4.29 -6.48
C TYR A 45 6.08 3.82 -5.62
N VAL A 46 5.75 4.57 -4.58
CA VAL A 46 4.71 4.21 -3.62
C VAL A 46 3.71 5.35 -3.49
N VAL A 47 2.43 5.01 -3.58
CA VAL A 47 1.32 5.90 -3.20
C VAL A 47 0.50 5.17 -2.14
N THR A 48 0.21 5.81 -1.02
CA THR A 48 -0.45 5.17 0.12
C THR A 48 -1.42 6.13 0.77
N GLY A 49 -2.45 5.57 1.41
CA GLY A 49 -3.42 6.39 2.11
C GLY A 49 -4.55 5.59 2.75
N PRO A 50 -5.49 6.32 3.37
CA PRO A 50 -6.73 5.74 3.87
C PRO A 50 -7.72 5.43 2.75
N VAL A 51 -8.61 4.47 3.03
CA VAL A 51 -9.85 4.23 2.30
C VAL A 51 -11.01 4.49 3.26
N PHE A 52 -12.01 5.22 2.79
CA PHE A 52 -13.23 5.54 3.53
C PHE A 52 -14.44 5.01 2.77
N GLU A 53 -14.97 3.88 3.20
CA GLU A 53 -16.12 3.23 2.54
C GLU A 53 -17.34 3.15 3.45
N GLY A 54 -18.52 3.35 2.85
CA GLY A 54 -19.81 3.19 3.52
C GLY A 54 -20.44 4.50 3.98
N LYS A 55 -21.72 4.41 4.35
CA LYS A 55 -22.57 5.57 4.68
C LYS A 55 -22.32 6.14 6.09
N ARG A 56 -21.75 5.34 7.00
CA ARG A 56 -21.49 5.72 8.40
C ARG A 56 -20.04 5.41 8.73
N LEU A 57 -19.23 6.47 8.86
CA LEU A 57 -17.82 6.37 9.23
C LEU A 57 -17.66 6.64 10.72
N LYS A 58 -16.73 5.92 11.36
CA LYS A 58 -16.37 6.16 12.76
C LYS A 58 -15.52 7.41 12.85
N THR A 59 -15.62 8.13 13.96
CA THR A 59 -14.76 9.28 14.27
C THR A 59 -14.13 9.13 15.66
N ILE A 60 -13.01 9.82 15.87
CA ILE A 60 -12.32 9.87 17.16
C ILE A 60 -11.94 11.32 17.49
N GLY A 61 -11.90 11.66 18.78
CA GLY A 61 -11.52 12.99 19.25
C GLY A 61 -12.43 14.09 18.68
N GLN A 62 -11.81 15.14 18.12
CA GLN A 62 -12.50 16.29 17.52
C GLN A 62 -13.02 16.01 16.10
N GLY A 63 -13.66 14.86 15.90
CA GLY A 63 -14.26 14.50 14.61
C GLY A 63 -13.30 13.95 13.56
N VAL A 64 -12.10 13.50 13.95
CA VAL A 64 -11.16 12.86 13.02
C VAL A 64 -11.75 11.55 12.53
N ILE A 65 -11.94 11.42 11.22
CA ILE A 65 -12.55 10.24 10.60
C ILE A 65 -11.57 9.06 10.66
N VAL A 66 -12.05 7.92 11.15
CA VAL A 66 -11.31 6.66 11.18
C VAL A 66 -11.51 5.95 9.84
N PRO A 67 -10.44 5.63 9.10
CA PRO A 67 -10.57 4.94 7.82
C PRO A 67 -11.09 3.52 8.00
N THR A 68 -11.79 3.01 6.99
CA THR A 68 -12.28 1.62 6.94
C THR A 68 -11.20 0.65 6.52
N ALA A 69 -10.25 1.11 5.70
CA ALA A 69 -9.06 0.37 5.30
C ALA A 69 -7.89 1.32 5.03
N VAL A 70 -6.69 0.75 4.89
CA VAL A 70 -5.49 1.45 4.42
C VAL A 70 -4.96 0.71 3.19
N TYR A 71 -4.41 1.46 2.25
CA TYR A 71 -3.87 0.90 1.01
C TYR A 71 -2.45 1.38 0.75
N LYS A 72 -1.67 0.57 0.04
CA LYS A 72 -0.34 0.92 -0.46
C LYS A 72 -0.18 0.40 -1.87
N ALA A 73 -0.25 1.30 -2.84
CA ALA A 73 0.03 1.05 -4.25
C ALA A 73 1.54 1.15 -4.51
N VAL A 74 2.08 0.19 -5.26
CA VAL A 74 3.51 -0.01 -5.49
C VAL A 74 3.73 -0.20 -6.98
N TYR A 75 4.67 0.54 -7.56
CA TYR A 75 5.07 0.45 -8.96
C TYR A 75 6.59 0.35 -9.10
N MET A 76 7.05 -0.59 -9.92
CA MET A 76 8.46 -0.84 -10.25
C MET A 76 8.69 -0.58 -11.75
N PRO A 77 9.18 0.60 -12.16
CA PRO A 77 9.27 0.97 -13.58
C PRO A 77 10.21 0.08 -14.38
N LYS A 78 11.29 -0.42 -13.77
CA LYS A 78 12.26 -1.28 -14.44
C LYS A 78 11.65 -2.59 -14.95
N THR A 79 10.66 -3.12 -14.23
CA THR A 79 10.01 -4.40 -14.56
C THR A 79 8.60 -4.23 -15.09
N GLY A 80 8.00 -3.04 -14.94
CA GLY A 80 6.58 -2.79 -15.18
C GLY A 80 5.67 -3.39 -14.11
N ALA A 81 6.22 -4.04 -13.07
CA ALA A 81 5.42 -4.70 -12.05
C ALA A 81 4.70 -3.67 -11.18
N ILE A 82 3.41 -3.93 -10.95
CA ILE A 82 2.51 -3.02 -10.24
C ILE A 82 1.51 -3.80 -9.40
N GLY A 83 1.04 -3.20 -8.32
CA GLY A 83 -0.05 -3.73 -7.52
C GLY A 83 -0.28 -2.92 -6.27
N ALA A 84 -1.28 -3.27 -5.50
CA ALA A 84 -1.56 -2.61 -4.24
C ALA A 84 -1.84 -3.61 -3.11
N TYR A 85 -1.38 -3.28 -1.91
CA TYR A 85 -1.87 -3.90 -0.69
C TYR A 85 -3.13 -3.18 -0.21
N TYR A 86 -4.14 -3.95 0.18
CA TYR A 86 -5.35 -3.46 0.81
C TYR A 86 -5.53 -4.18 2.16
N ALA A 87 -5.56 -3.43 3.25
CA ALA A 87 -5.71 -3.95 4.59
C ALA A 87 -6.91 -3.28 5.30
N PRO A 88 -7.96 -4.02 5.69
CA PRO A 88 -9.02 -3.50 6.54
C PRO A 88 -8.44 -2.90 7.83
N ASN A 89 -8.94 -1.73 8.23
CA ASN A 89 -8.45 -1.03 9.42
C ASN A 89 -9.05 -1.63 10.71
N ASN A 90 -8.71 -2.88 10.98
CA ASN A 90 -9.17 -3.64 12.13
C ASN A 90 -8.08 -4.61 12.62
N ASN A 91 -8.37 -5.37 13.67
CA ASN A 91 -7.42 -6.30 14.27
C ASN A 91 -7.41 -7.70 13.62
N SER A 92 -8.00 -7.87 12.44
CA SER A 92 -8.09 -9.17 11.74
C SER A 92 -6.79 -9.62 11.10
N GLN A 93 -5.85 -8.69 10.88
CA GLN A 93 -4.60 -8.91 10.17
C GLN A 93 -4.74 -9.35 8.69
N GLN A 94 -5.94 -9.19 8.12
CA GLN A 94 -6.18 -9.54 6.72
C GLN A 94 -5.49 -8.55 5.79
N VAL A 95 -4.85 -9.07 4.74
CA VAL A 95 -4.29 -8.29 3.63
C VAL A 95 -4.72 -8.93 2.33
N LYS A 96 -5.14 -8.10 1.38
CA LYS A 96 -5.33 -8.49 -0.01
C LYS A 96 -4.26 -7.82 -0.87
N VAL A 97 -3.75 -8.55 -1.85
CA VAL A 97 -2.99 -7.99 -2.96
C VAL A 97 -3.96 -7.85 -4.11
N VAL A 98 -4.13 -6.63 -4.62
CA VAL A 98 -5.13 -6.25 -5.62
C VAL A 98 -4.49 -5.39 -6.71
N SER A 99 -5.22 -5.17 -7.81
CA SER A 99 -4.81 -4.22 -8.85
C SER A 99 -4.80 -2.79 -8.30
N VAL A 100 -4.07 -1.90 -8.97
CA VAL A 100 -4.16 -0.46 -8.63
C VAL A 100 -5.55 0.07 -9.03
N CYS A 101 -6.10 -0.40 -10.15
CA CYS A 101 -7.43 -0.01 -10.62
C CYS A 101 -8.51 -0.27 -9.55
N TYR A 102 -8.47 -1.42 -8.87
CA TYR A 102 -9.37 -1.75 -7.76
C TYR A 102 -9.34 -0.70 -6.62
N ILE A 103 -8.17 -0.14 -6.33
CA ILE A 103 -8.04 0.93 -5.33
C ILE A 103 -8.60 2.25 -5.88
N GLU A 104 -8.29 2.58 -7.12
CA GLU A 104 -8.76 3.80 -7.78
C GLU A 104 -10.30 3.85 -7.86
N GLU A 105 -10.95 2.72 -8.15
CA GLU A 105 -12.41 2.57 -8.16
C GLU A 105 -13.03 2.87 -6.78
N LYS A 106 -12.34 2.55 -5.68
CA LYS A 106 -12.78 2.84 -4.32
C LYS A 106 -12.56 4.30 -3.91
N LEU A 107 -11.50 4.91 -4.42
CA LEU A 107 -11.09 6.26 -4.02
C LEU A 107 -11.67 7.35 -4.93
N GLY A 108 -11.99 7.03 -6.18
CA GLY A 108 -12.29 8.03 -7.21
C GLY A 108 -11.08 8.88 -7.60
N ILE A 109 -9.85 8.37 -7.41
CA ILE A 109 -8.59 9.09 -7.64
C ILE A 109 -7.70 8.26 -8.56
N ASN A 110 -7.04 8.91 -9.53
CA ASN A 110 -6.01 8.29 -10.37
C ASN A 110 -4.64 8.34 -9.66
N LEU A 111 -4.17 7.22 -9.16
CA LEU A 111 -2.96 7.11 -8.32
C LEU A 111 -1.67 7.20 -9.12
N PHE A 112 -1.67 6.68 -10.36
CA PHE A 112 -0.53 6.74 -11.27
C PHE A 112 -0.96 7.29 -12.65
N PRO A 113 -1.13 8.61 -12.79
CA PRO A 113 -1.72 9.22 -13.98
C PRO A 113 -0.90 9.07 -15.26
N GLN A 114 0.39 8.73 -15.15
CA GLN A 114 1.25 8.46 -16.30
C GLN A 114 1.15 7.00 -16.81
N LEU A 115 0.45 6.12 -16.09
CA LEU A 115 0.25 4.73 -16.47
C LEU A 115 -1.13 4.53 -17.10
N THR A 116 -1.23 3.62 -18.07
CA THR A 116 -2.50 3.26 -18.69
C THR A 116 -3.36 2.42 -17.75
N GLU A 117 -4.68 2.44 -17.94
CA GLU A 117 -5.59 1.55 -17.23
C GLU A 117 -5.21 0.07 -17.37
N GLN A 118 -4.77 -0.34 -18.56
CA GLN A 118 -4.30 -1.71 -18.80
C GLN A 118 -3.11 -2.09 -17.93
N GLN A 119 -2.16 -1.16 -17.73
CA GLN A 119 -1.04 -1.38 -16.82
C GLN A 119 -1.54 -1.50 -15.37
N LYS A 120 -2.42 -0.61 -14.94
CA LYS A 120 -2.94 -0.54 -13.55
C LYS A 120 -3.83 -1.73 -13.16
N ARG A 121 -4.41 -2.44 -14.13
CA ARG A 121 -5.17 -3.69 -13.94
C ARG A 121 -4.33 -4.94 -13.79
N ASN A 122 -3.04 -4.90 -14.11
CA ASN A 122 -2.17 -6.04 -13.89
C ASN A 122 -1.99 -6.31 -12.40
N VAL A 123 -2.07 -7.58 -12.01
CA VAL A 123 -1.82 -8.04 -10.65
C VAL A 123 -0.58 -8.92 -10.63
N TYR A 124 0.39 -8.53 -9.80
CA TYR A 124 1.61 -9.30 -9.53
C TYR A 124 1.58 -9.89 -8.12
N ARG A 125 2.32 -10.98 -7.91
CA ARG A 125 2.51 -11.58 -6.59
C ARG A 125 3.44 -10.70 -5.75
N LEU A 126 2.85 -9.72 -5.07
CA LEU A 126 3.59 -8.87 -4.15
C LEU A 126 3.95 -9.62 -2.85
N PRO A 127 5.17 -9.43 -2.32
CA PRO A 127 5.61 -10.08 -1.08
C PRO A 127 4.94 -9.47 0.15
N LEU A 128 4.42 -10.30 1.05
CA LEU A 128 3.82 -9.86 2.31
C LEU A 128 4.86 -9.66 3.43
N THR A 129 6.07 -10.21 3.26
CA THR A 129 7.15 -10.09 4.24
C THR A 129 8.51 -9.88 3.55
N ALA A 130 9.47 -9.29 4.28
CA ALA A 130 10.84 -9.13 3.79
C ALA A 130 11.57 -10.45 3.49
N SER A 131 11.17 -11.55 4.14
CA SER A 131 11.74 -12.89 3.90
C SER A 131 11.32 -13.49 2.56
N GLN A 132 10.16 -13.11 2.04
CA GLN A 132 9.71 -13.55 0.71
C GLN A 132 10.46 -12.86 -0.43
N VAL A 133 11.15 -11.75 -0.15
CA VAL A 133 11.96 -11.04 -1.15
C VAL A 133 13.32 -11.72 -1.30
N LYS A 134 13.54 -12.37 -2.45
CA LYS A 134 14.83 -12.93 -2.84
C LYS A 134 15.59 -11.99 -3.79
N PRO A 135 16.93 -11.94 -3.71
CA PRO A 135 17.75 -11.22 -4.68
C PRO A 135 17.53 -11.74 -6.10
N ASN A 136 17.54 -10.85 -7.09
CA ASN A 136 17.42 -11.17 -8.52
C ASN A 136 16.17 -11.97 -8.95
N GLN A 137 15.17 -12.14 -8.07
CA GLN A 137 13.91 -12.79 -8.41
C GLN A 137 12.88 -11.76 -8.89
N LYS A 138 12.40 -11.91 -10.12
CA LYS A 138 11.28 -11.11 -10.63
C LYS A 138 9.99 -11.47 -9.90
N LEU A 139 9.08 -10.51 -9.80
CA LEU A 139 7.74 -10.78 -9.29
C LEU A 139 6.92 -11.54 -10.33
N ASP A 140 6.19 -12.55 -9.88
CA ASP A 140 5.35 -13.36 -10.73
C ASP A 140 4.10 -12.57 -11.11
N TYR A 141 3.81 -12.48 -12.41
CA TYR A 141 2.52 -12.02 -12.90
C TYR A 141 1.44 -13.03 -12.52
N LEU A 142 0.28 -12.57 -12.08
CA LEU A 142 -0.83 -13.42 -11.69
C LEU A 142 -1.95 -13.40 -12.75
N HIS A 143 -2.59 -12.25 -12.93
CA HIS A 143 -3.71 -12.07 -13.84
C HIS A 143 -3.98 -10.58 -14.08
N TRP A 144 -4.92 -10.33 -14.98
CA TRP A 144 -5.49 -9.03 -15.27
C TRP A 144 -6.88 -8.96 -14.61
N ASP A 145 -7.12 -7.92 -13.83
CA ASP A 145 -8.34 -7.69 -13.05
C ASP A 145 -9.46 -7.03 -13.87
#